data_AF-A0A257KW51-F1
#
_entry.id   AF-A0A257KW51-F1
#
_cell.length_a   1.000
_cell.length_b   1.000
_cell.length_c   1.000
_cell.angle_alpha   90.00
_cell.angle_beta   90.00
_cell.angle_gamma   90.00
#
_symmetry.space_group_name_H-M   'P 1'
#
loop_
_entity.id
_entity.type
_entity.pdbx_description
1 polymer ?
#
loop_
_entity_poly.entity_id
_entity_poly.type
_entity_poly.pdbx_seq_one_letter_code
_entity_poly.pdbx_strand_id
1 'polypeptide(L)' 'MATIELQPHNEFAETWLLVWTERQEIIGRVRRGEDGRFGITAHGPHWSPMKSFAADKFDEPEGALRVVQAYFGGR' A
#
# COMPACT_ATOMS: atom_id res chain seq x y z
N MET A 1 3.09 -15.11 9.25
CA MET A 1 2.09 -14.04 9.07
C MET A 1 2.87 -12.79 8.70
N ALA A 2 2.51 -12.10 7.63
CA ALA A 2 3.18 -10.86 7.24
C ALA A 2 2.40 -9.67 7.80
N THR A 3 3.06 -8.83 8.57
CA THR A 3 2.45 -7.64 9.18
C THR A 3 2.78 -6.44 8.32
N ILE A 4 1.73 -5.88 7.71
CA ILE A 4 1.84 -4.68 6.88
C ILE A 4 1.34 -3.49 7.68
N GLU A 5 2.14 -2.43 7.70
CA GLU A 5 1.80 -1.16 8.32
C GLU A 5 1.77 -0.04 7.29
N LEU A 6 0.96 0.97 7.59
CA LEU A 6 0.88 2.20 6.82
C LEU A 6 1.71 3.28 7.54
N GLN A 7 2.73 3.80 6.88
CA GLN A 7 3.59 4.86 7.43
C GLN A 7 3.47 6.13 6.57
N PRO A 8 3.34 7.32 7.15
CA PRO A 8 3.33 8.55 6.36
C PRO A 8 4.67 8.74 5.64
N HIS A 9 4.65 9.25 4.41
CA HIS A 9 5.86 9.59 3.68
C HIS A 9 6.37 10.96 4.16
N ASN A 10 7.59 11.01 4.69
CA ASN A 10 8.14 12.24 5.29
C ASN A 10 8.25 13.42 4.31
N GLU A 11 8.55 13.14 3.04
CA GLU A 11 8.76 14.19 2.01
C GLU A 11 7.52 14.53 1.16
N PHE A 12 6.53 13.64 1.10
CA PHE A 12 5.37 13.81 0.23
C PHE A 12 4.09 13.82 1.06
N ALA A 13 3.49 15.00 1.19
CA ALA A 13 2.16 15.13 1.76
C ALA A 13 1.17 14.25 0.98
N GLU A 14 0.20 13.68 1.70
CA GLU A 14 -0.82 12.79 1.12
C GLU A 14 -0.24 11.54 0.41
N THR A 15 0.93 11.09 0.86
CA THR A 15 1.53 9.83 0.46
C THR A 15 1.86 9.00 1.69
N TRP A 16 1.56 7.71 1.62
CA TRP A 16 1.90 6.73 2.65
C TRP A 16 2.66 5.57 2.02
N LEU A 17 3.48 4.92 2.85
CA LEU A 17 4.24 3.73 2.54
C LEU A 17 3.53 2.53 3.14
N LEU A 18 3.43 1.46 2.36
CA LEU A 18 3.07 0.14 2.85
C LEU A 18 4.36 -0.59 3.18
N VAL A 19 4.57 -0.85 4.47
CA VAL A 19 5.82 -1.42 4.99
C VAL A 19 5.53 -2.80 5.55
N TRP A 20 6.26 -3.79 5.06
CA TRP A 20 6.33 -5.11 5.67
C TRP A 20 7.30 -5.06 6.85
N THR A 21 6.76 -5.05 8.07
CA THR A 21 7.51 -4.74 9.29
C THR A 21 8.56 -5.78 9.64
N GLU A 22 8.28 -7.06 9.45
CA GLU A 22 9.24 -8.14 9.77
C GLU A 22 10.52 -8.06 8.93
N ARG A 23 10.43 -7.48 7.73
CA ARG A 23 11.55 -7.33 6.79
C ARG A 23 12.01 -5.88 6.63
N GLN A 24 11.33 -4.94 7.28
CA GLN A 24 11.46 -3.50 7.07
C GLN A 24 11.45 -3.12 5.57
N GLU A 25 10.61 -3.79 4.80
CA GLU A 25 10.60 -3.69 3.33
C GLU A 25 9.40 -2.86 2.84
N ILE A 26 9.64 -1.86 2.00
CA ILE A 26 8.58 -1.08 1.37
C ILE A 26 8.03 -1.88 0.19
N ILE A 27 6.80 -2.35 0.32
CA ILE A 27 6.12 -3.17 -0.70
C ILE A 27 5.23 -2.34 -1.62
N GLY A 28 4.84 -1.14 -1.20
CA GLY A 28 4.00 -0.27 -2.01
C GLY A 28 3.88 1.13 -1.44
N ARG A 29 3.22 1.99 -2.21
CA ARG A 29 2.89 3.36 -1.81
C ARG A 29 1.39 3.57 -2.00
N VAL A 30 0.79 4.33 -1.11
CA VAL A 30 -0.58 4.81 -1.25
C VAL A 30 -0.50 6.31 -1.49
N ARG A 31 -1.08 6.78 -2.60
CA ARG A 31 -1.06 8.21 -2.95
C ARG A 31 -2.44 8.70 -3.32
N ARG A 32 -2.77 9.92 -2.93
CA ARG A 32 -3.96 10.62 -3.42
C ARG A 32 -3.81 10.98 -4.90
N GLY A 33 -4.73 10.49 -5.73
CA GLY A 33 -4.84 10.87 -7.12
C GLY A 33 -5.55 12.22 -7.29
N GLU A 34 -5.52 12.75 -8.52
CA GLU A 34 -6.23 13.98 -8.88
C GLU A 34 -7.76 13.84 -8.76
N ASP A 35 -8.26 12.61 -8.78
CA ASP A 35 -9.65 12.24 -8.52
C ASP A 35 -10.04 12.30 -7.03
N GLY A 36 -9.11 12.73 -6.17
CA GLY A 36 -9.29 12.83 -4.73
C GLY A 36 -9.24 11.49 -3.99
N ARG A 37 -9.09 10.37 -4.71
CA ARG A 37 -9.07 9.00 -4.17
C ARG A 37 -7.66 8.47 -4.05
N PHE A 38 -7.44 7.58 -3.10
CA PHE A 38 -6.17 6.93 -2.85
C PHE A 38 -6.00 5.70 -3.74
N GLY A 39 -4.84 5.57 -4.38
CA GLY A 39 -4.46 4.41 -5.18
C GLY A 39 -3.17 3.79 -4.68
N ILE A 40 -2.99 2.49 -4.93
CA ILE A 40 -1.78 1.75 -4.58
C ILE A 40 -0.84 1.70 -5.78
N THR A 41 0.40 2.15 -5.58
CA THR A 41 1.50 1.94 -6.50
C THR A 41 2.42 0.86 -5.94
N ALA A 42 2.51 -0.27 -6.65
CA ALA A 42 3.41 -1.35 -6.28
C ALA A 42 4.88 -0.90 -6.31
N HIS A 43 5.64 -1.29 -5.30
CA HIS A 43 7.09 -1.14 -5.28
C HIS A 43 7.72 -2.53 -5.35
N GLY A 44 8.73 -2.72 -6.20
CA GLY A 44 9.44 -4.00 -6.34
C GLY A 44 9.32 -4.68 -7.72
N PRO A 45 9.64 -5.99 -7.80
CA PRO A 45 9.77 -6.72 -9.07
C PRO A 45 8.49 -6.76 -9.90
N HIS A 46 8.63 -7.11 -11.18
CA HIS A 46 7.48 -7.17 -12.10
C HIS A 46 6.36 -8.12 -11.65
N TRP A 47 6.66 -9.07 -10.76
CA TRP A 47 5.76 -10.07 -10.20
C TRP A 47 5.20 -9.68 -8.82
N SER A 48 5.45 -8.47 -8.33
CA SER A 48 4.97 -8.04 -7.00
C SER A 48 3.46 -8.26 -6.86
N PRO A 49 2.99 -8.96 -5.81
CA PRO A 49 1.57 -9.18 -5.54
C PRO A 49 0.76 -7.89 -5.51
N MET A 50 1.43 -6.79 -5.17
CA MET A 50 0.88 -5.44 -5.07
C MET A 50 0.32 -4.90 -6.38
N LYS A 51 0.71 -5.46 -7.54
CA LYS A 51 0.13 -5.08 -8.83
C LYS A 51 -1.35 -5.41 -8.94
N SER A 52 -1.83 -6.42 -8.21
CA SER A 52 -3.25 -6.81 -8.21
C SER A 52 -4.15 -5.69 -7.68
N PHE A 53 -3.60 -4.81 -6.83
CA PHE A 53 -4.33 -3.70 -6.23
C PHE A 53 -4.10 -2.36 -6.95
N ALA A 54 -3.33 -2.34 -8.05
CA ALA A 54 -3.00 -1.10 -8.75
C ALA A 54 -4.20 -0.43 -9.42
N ALA A 55 -5.26 -1.20 -9.69
CA ALA A 55 -6.52 -0.70 -10.23
C ALA A 55 -7.50 -0.23 -9.14
N ASP A 56 -7.26 -0.58 -7.88
CA ASP A 56 -8.17 -0.28 -6.78
C ASP A 56 -8.05 1.17 -6.33
N LYS A 57 -9.18 1.74 -5.93
CA LYS A 57 -9.32 3.12 -5.48
C LYS A 57 -10.03 3.15 -4.13
N PHE A 58 -9.53 3.96 -3.22
CA PHE A 58 -9.98 4.03 -1.83
C PHE A 58 -10.30 5.47 -1.45
N ASP A 59 -11.27 5.65 -0.56
CA ASP A 59 -11.62 6.99 -0.04
C ASP A 59 -10.64 7.46 1.05
N GLU A 60 -10.00 6.51 1.75
CA GLU A 60 -9.01 6.74 2.80
C GLU A 60 -7.82 5.78 2.63
N PRO A 61 -6.59 6.18 3.01
CA PRO A 61 -5.41 5.34 2.85
C PRO A 61 -5.45 4.07 3.72
N GLU A 62 -6.18 4.07 4.84
CA GLU A 62 -6.45 2.89 5.67
C GLU A 62 -7.27 1.82 4.94
N GLY A 63 -8.10 2.22 3.95
CA GLY A 63 -8.81 1.28 3.09
C GLY A 63 -7.86 0.41 2.29
N ALA A 64 -6.81 1.02 1.73
CA ALA A 64 -5.73 0.32 1.04
C ALA A 64 -4.99 -0.67 1.97
N LEU A 65 -4.70 -0.24 3.20
CA LEU A 65 -4.05 -1.10 4.20
C LEU A 65 -4.86 -2.36 4.49
N ARG A 66 -6.18 -2.23 4.73
CA ARG A 66 -7.05 -3.37 5.07
C ARG A 66 -7.07 -4.44 3.98
N VAL A 67 -7.17 -4.03 2.72
CA VAL A 67 -7.18 -4.98 1.57
C VAL A 67 -5.85 -5.71 1.46
N VAL A 68 -4.74 -4.99 1.60
CA VAL A 68 -3.40 -5.57 1.55
C VAL A 68 -3.18 -6.54 2.73
N GLN A 69 -3.57 -6.15 3.94
CA GLN A 69 -3.50 -7.03 5.12
C GLN A 69 -4.34 -8.29 4.94
N ALA A 70 -5.54 -8.21 4.36
CA ALA A 70 -6.37 -9.38 4.09
C ALA A 70 -5.68 -10.37 3.12
N TYR A 71 -5.03 -9.84 2.08
CA TYR A 71 -4.28 -10.67 1.12
C TYR A 71 -3.08 -11.38 1.75
N PHE A 72 -2.30 -10.68 2.57
CA PHE A 72 -1.12 -11.22 3.23
C PHE A 72 -1.41 -12.03 4.51
N GLY A 73 -2.56 -11.80 5.14
CA GLY A 73 -3.00 -12.48 6.36
C GLY A 73 -3.79 -13.77 6.12
N GLY A 74 -4.40 -13.93 4.94
CA GLY A 74 -5.07 -15.16 4.51
C GLY A 74 -4.14 -16.25 3.95
N ARG A 75 -2.81 -16.07 4.07
CA ARG A 75 -1.76 -16.91 3.48
C ARG A 75 -0.73 -17.32 4.53
#